data_AF-A0A1G8ZD38-F1
#
_entry.id   AF-A0A1G8ZD38-F1
#
_cell.length_a   1.000
_cell.length_b   1.000
_cell.length_c   1.000
_cell.angle_alpha   90.00
_cell.angle_beta   90.00
_cell.angle_gamma   90.00
#
_symmetry.space_group_name_H-M   'P 1'
#
loop_
_entity.id
_entity.type
_entity.pdbx_description
1 polymer ?
#
loop_
_entity_poly.entity_id
_entity_poly.type
_entity_poly.pdbx_seq_one_letter_code
_entity_poly.pdbx_strand_id
1 'polypeptide(L)'
;MREEFTAVDAMTEVNLFEPDRIDEELENGRIEIALLLTATTAEAILRDELIQHLEIPRRAFDEICGDKTLGWYVSKCNEKKIIDQQYRDSFDSLVKKRGKLVHDLGYLDQLDKNDDEVEKVRSTIVDCYNWFDSRRQDS
;
A
#
# COMPACT_ATOMS: atom_id res chain seq x y z
N MET A 1 -21.76 -6.59 -33.43
CA MET A 1 -20.74 -7.29 -32.62
C MET A 1 -20.55 -6.41 -31.39
N ARG A 2 -21.15 -6.79 -30.25
CA ARG A 2 -21.02 -6.05 -29.00
C ARG A 2 -19.85 -6.70 -28.27
N GLU A 3 -18.80 -5.93 -28.01
CA GLU A 3 -17.70 -6.37 -27.15
C GLU A 3 -18.28 -6.59 -25.75
N GLU A 4 -18.32 -7.85 -25.32
CA GLU A 4 -18.55 -8.20 -23.93
C GLU A 4 -17.30 -7.77 -23.17
N PHE A 5 -17.32 -6.54 -22.63
CA PHE A 5 -16.34 -6.08 -21.67
C PHE A 5 -16.53 -6.94 -20.41
N THR A 6 -15.72 -7.98 -20.26
CA THR A 6 -15.86 -8.88 -19.12
C THR A 6 -15.33 -8.17 -17.88
N ALA A 7 -16.04 -8.28 -16.76
CA ALA A 7 -15.57 -7.76 -15.46
C ALA A 7 -14.21 -8.33 -15.06
N VAL A 8 -13.79 -9.43 -15.69
CA VAL A 8 -12.47 -10.04 -15.54
C VAL A 8 -11.38 -9.17 -16.17
N ASP A 9 -11.62 -8.57 -17.34
CA ASP A 9 -10.67 -7.66 -17.97
C ASP A 9 -10.52 -6.36 -17.16
N ALA A 10 -11.62 -5.81 -16.63
CA ALA A 10 -11.58 -4.67 -15.71
C ALA A 10 -10.89 -5.01 -14.38
N MET A 11 -11.09 -6.21 -13.82
CA MET A 11 -10.36 -6.66 -12.62
C MET A 11 -8.89 -6.99 -12.91
N THR A 12 -8.53 -7.28 -14.15
CA THR A 12 -7.14 -7.53 -14.57
C THR A 12 -6.43 -6.21 -14.87
N GLU A 13 -7.13 -5.21 -15.42
CA GLU A 13 -6.64 -3.83 -15.58
C GLU A 13 -6.50 -3.11 -14.23
N VAL A 14 -7.38 -3.35 -13.25
CA VAL A 14 -7.22 -2.82 -11.88
C VAL A 14 -6.07 -3.51 -11.12
N ASN A 15 -5.55 -4.64 -11.63
CA ASN A 15 -4.35 -5.30 -11.13
C ASN A 15 -3.03 -4.78 -11.75
N LEU A 16 -3.07 -3.73 -12.60
CA LEU A 16 -1.86 -3.00 -12.95
C LEU A 16 -1.50 -2.03 -11.81
N PHE A 17 -0.86 -2.62 -10.81
CA PHE A 17 0.00 -1.95 -9.86
C PHE A 17 1.05 -1.13 -10.63
N GLU A 18 0.85 0.18 -10.73
CA GLU A 18 1.82 1.11 -11.30
C GLU A 18 2.51 1.89 -10.16
N PRO A 19 3.58 1.35 -9.57
CA PRO A 19 4.49 2.15 -8.74
C PRO A 19 4.96 3.41 -9.46
N ASP A 20 5.06 3.37 -10.80
CA ASP A 20 5.29 4.53 -11.66
C ASP A 20 4.32 5.69 -11.36
N ARG A 21 3.06 5.38 -11.01
CA ARG A 21 2.08 6.38 -10.62
C ARG A 21 2.35 6.94 -9.22
N ILE A 22 2.90 6.16 -8.29
CA ILE A 22 3.30 6.67 -6.96
C ILE A 22 4.41 7.73 -7.15
N ASP A 23 5.39 7.43 -7.97
CA ASP A 23 6.50 8.34 -8.28
C ASP A 23 6.03 9.59 -9.02
N GLU A 24 5.16 9.44 -10.03
CA GLU A 24 4.55 10.57 -10.74
C GLU A 24 3.82 11.53 -9.76
N GLU A 25 3.07 10.99 -8.81
CA GLU A 25 2.33 11.79 -7.83
C GLU A 25 3.27 12.49 -6.83
N LEU A 26 4.38 11.85 -6.45
CA LEU A 26 5.43 12.45 -5.63
C LEU A 26 6.17 13.59 -6.35
N GLU A 27 6.45 13.44 -7.64
CA GLU A 27 7.07 14.46 -8.49
C GLU A 27 6.15 15.65 -8.72
N ASN A 28 4.84 15.39 -8.88
CA ASN A 28 3.81 16.42 -9.00
C ASN A 28 3.47 17.11 -7.67
N GLY A 29 4.10 16.71 -6.56
CA GLY A 29 3.87 17.29 -5.24
C GLY A 29 2.53 16.92 -4.61
N ARG A 30 1.80 15.93 -5.16
CA ARG A 30 0.49 15.46 -4.67
C ARG A 30 0.70 14.37 -3.62
N ILE A 31 1.28 14.77 -2.49
CA ILE A 31 1.75 13.89 -1.41
C ILE A 31 0.62 13.05 -0.81
N GLU A 32 -0.58 13.61 -0.70
CA GLU A 32 -1.76 12.92 -0.20
C GLU A 32 -2.21 11.79 -1.12
N ILE A 33 -2.15 12.02 -2.45
CA ILE A 33 -2.48 11.00 -3.46
C ILE A 33 -1.41 9.92 -3.46
N ALA A 34 -0.13 10.30 -3.46
CA ALA A 34 0.98 9.36 -3.38
C ALA A 34 0.90 8.48 -2.12
N LEU A 35 0.56 9.06 -0.97
CA LEU A 35 0.35 8.34 0.29
C LEU A 35 -0.81 7.32 0.19
N LEU A 36 -1.93 7.72 -0.41
CA LEU A 36 -3.09 6.85 -0.59
C LEU A 36 -2.78 5.67 -1.53
N LEU A 37 -2.10 5.94 -2.65
CA LEU A 37 -1.68 4.91 -3.59
C LEU A 37 -0.70 3.94 -2.93
N THR A 38 0.29 4.45 -2.19
CA THR A 38 1.26 3.63 -1.45
C THR A 38 0.57 2.72 -0.44
N ALA A 39 -0.39 3.24 0.32
CA ALA A 39 -1.16 2.45 1.29
C ALA A 39 -1.98 1.35 0.61
N THR A 40 -2.61 1.66 -0.52
CA THR A 40 -3.41 0.71 -1.30
C THR A 40 -2.53 -0.40 -1.89
N THR A 41 -1.38 -0.02 -2.46
CA THR A 41 -0.37 -0.94 -2.97
C THR A 41 0.18 -1.84 -1.86
N ALA A 42 0.49 -1.28 -0.69
CA ALA A 42 0.93 -2.04 0.47
C ALA A 42 -0.12 -3.07 0.91
N GLU A 43 -1.40 -2.70 1.00
CA GLU A 43 -2.48 -3.62 1.38
C GLU A 43 -2.49 -4.85 0.46
N ALA A 44 -2.40 -4.64 -0.85
CA ALA A 44 -2.51 -5.72 -1.82
C ALA A 44 -1.25 -6.60 -1.88
N ILE A 45 -0.04 -6.04 -1.81
CA ILE A 45 1.21 -6.82 -1.76
C ILE A 45 1.29 -7.63 -0.46
N LEU A 46 1.03 -7.00 0.69
CA LEU A 46 1.10 -7.68 2.00
C LEU A 46 0.06 -8.79 2.11
N ARG A 47 -1.14 -8.59 1.53
CA ARG A 47 -2.15 -9.64 1.42
C ARG A 47 -1.60 -10.84 0.63
N ASP A 48 -1.02 -10.60 -0.54
CA ASP A 48 -0.52 -11.68 -1.39
C ASP A 48 0.66 -12.43 -0.73
N GLU A 49 1.57 -11.71 -0.07
CA GLU A 49 2.64 -12.30 0.74
C GLU A 49 2.10 -13.19 1.87
N LEU A 50 1.07 -12.74 2.59
CA LEU A 50 0.44 -13.54 3.64
C LEU A 50 -0.30 -14.75 3.10
N ILE A 51 -0.95 -14.64 1.94
CA ILE A 51 -1.61 -15.76 1.26
C ILE A 51 -0.58 -16.85 0.95
N GLN A 52 0.56 -16.47 0.37
CA GLN A 52 1.65 -17.39 0.07
C GLN A 52 2.22 -18.01 1.33
N HIS A 53 2.52 -17.19 2.35
CA HIS A 53 3.13 -17.65 3.59
C HIS A 53 2.22 -18.55 4.44
N LEU A 54 0.91 -18.35 4.39
CA LEU A 54 -0.07 -19.16 5.12
C LEU A 54 -0.57 -20.36 4.30
N GLU A 55 -0.12 -20.51 3.05
CA GLU A 55 -0.56 -21.54 2.10
C GLU A 55 -2.08 -21.58 1.92
N ILE A 56 -2.74 -20.43 2.04
CA ILE A 56 -4.20 -20.30 1.90
C ILE A 56 -4.53 -20.08 0.41
N PRO A 57 -5.52 -20.78 -0.17
CA PRO A 57 -5.99 -20.44 -1.50
C PRO A 57 -6.48 -18.99 -1.58
N ARG A 58 -5.98 -18.19 -2.54
CA ARG A 58 -6.32 -16.76 -2.67
C ARG A 58 -7.82 -16.46 -2.60
N ARG A 59 -8.65 -17.32 -3.20
CA ARG A 59 -10.12 -17.19 -3.20
C ARG A 59 -10.78 -17.41 -1.83
N ALA A 60 -10.11 -18.14 -0.93
CA ALA A 60 -10.60 -18.44 0.41
C ALA A 60 -10.04 -17.49 1.48
N PHE A 61 -9.05 -16.65 1.14
CA PHE A 61 -8.38 -15.79 2.11
C PHE A 61 -9.35 -14.84 2.82
N ASP A 62 -10.23 -14.18 2.06
CA ASP A 62 -11.19 -13.21 2.64
C ASP A 62 -12.28 -13.92 3.45
N GLU A 63 -12.60 -15.18 3.14
CA GLU A 63 -13.54 -15.99 3.93
C GLU A 63 -12.91 -16.40 5.27
N ILE A 64 -11.64 -16.78 5.27
CA ILE A 64 -10.91 -17.27 6.46
C ILE A 64 -10.49 -16.11 7.35
N CYS A 65 -9.89 -15.08 6.77
CA CYS A 65 -9.34 -13.95 7.50
C CYS A 65 -10.37 -12.82 7.66
N GLY A 66 -11.46 -12.80 6.90
CA GLY A 66 -12.41 -11.68 6.87
C GLY A 66 -11.85 -10.45 6.16
N ASP A 67 -12.66 -9.39 6.10
CA ASP A 67 -12.21 -8.08 5.64
C ASP A 67 -11.21 -7.47 6.65
N LYS A 68 -10.08 -6.95 6.14
CA LYS A 68 -8.92 -6.55 6.93
C LYS A 68 -8.32 -5.24 6.43
N THR A 69 -7.86 -4.44 7.39
CA THR A 69 -7.25 -3.13 7.13
C THR A 69 -5.74 -3.26 6.92
N LEU A 70 -5.12 -2.24 6.30
CA LEU A 70 -3.65 -2.12 6.22
C LEU A 70 -2.94 -2.40 7.55
N GLY A 71 -3.45 -1.84 8.66
CA GLY A 71 -2.83 -2.02 9.98
C GLY A 71 -2.78 -3.49 10.41
N TRP A 72 -3.81 -4.28 10.06
CA TRP A 72 -3.81 -5.71 10.34
C TRP A 72 -2.80 -6.46 9.46
N TYR A 73 -2.75 -6.14 8.17
CA TYR A 73 -1.78 -6.75 7.24
C TYR A 73 -0.34 -6.46 7.67
N VAL A 74 0.00 -5.20 7.97
CA VAL A 74 1.32 -4.80 8.48
C VAL A 74 1.67 -5.55 9.77
N SER A 75 0.74 -5.59 10.73
CA SER A 75 0.95 -6.32 11.98
C SER A 75 1.25 -7.81 11.76
N LYS A 76 0.49 -8.48 10.87
CA LYS A 76 0.69 -9.90 10.59
C LYS A 76 1.96 -10.19 9.80
N CYS A 77 2.30 -9.36 8.82
CA CYS A 77 3.56 -9.49 8.11
C CYS A 77 4.76 -9.27 9.03
N ASN A 78 4.68 -8.33 9.98
CA ASN A 78 5.71 -8.13 11.00
C ASN A 78 5.87 -9.34 11.93
N GLU A 79 4.76 -9.89 12.45
CA GLU A 79 4.76 -11.11 13.27
C GLU A 79 5.43 -12.30 12.54
N LYS A 80 5.15 -12.44 11.23
CA LYS A 80 5.70 -13.48 10.36
C LYS A 80 7.10 -13.16 9.80
N LYS A 81 7.64 -11.97 10.11
CA LYS A 81 8.91 -11.47 9.59
C LYS A 81 8.99 -11.42 8.05
N ILE A 82 7.85 -11.17 7.40
CA ILE A 82 7.75 -10.95 5.95
C ILE A 82 8.32 -9.57 5.59
N ILE A 83 7.98 -8.54 6.38
CA ILE A 83 8.58 -7.21 6.23
C ILE A 83 9.96 -7.22 6.89
N ASP A 84 10.98 -6.84 6.11
CA ASP A 84 12.35 -6.77 6.59
C ASP A 84 12.47 -5.74 7.71
N GLN A 85 13.35 -6.02 8.68
CA GLN A 85 13.46 -5.23 9.91
C GLN A 85 13.68 -3.74 9.65
N GLN A 86 14.38 -3.39 8.57
CA GLN A 86 14.68 -2.00 8.20
C GLN A 86 13.47 -1.19 7.71
N TYR A 87 12.40 -1.83 7.23
CA TYR A 87 11.21 -1.14 6.69
C TYR A 87 10.02 -1.10 7.66
N ARG A 88 10.10 -1.80 8.80
CA ARG A 88 8.95 -1.96 9.72
C ARG A 88 8.42 -0.62 10.24
N ASP A 89 9.32 0.28 10.61
CA ASP A 89 8.95 1.61 11.12
C ASP A 89 8.26 2.46 10.04
N SER A 90 8.66 2.28 8.78
CA SER A 90 8.05 2.96 7.63
C SER A 90 6.65 2.42 7.36
N PHE A 91 6.43 1.10 7.43
CA PHE A 91 5.07 0.53 7.34
C PHE A 91 4.16 0.93 8.51
N ASP A 92 4.68 0.99 9.74
CA ASP A 92 3.91 1.49 10.89
C ASP A 92 3.56 2.99 10.72
N SER A 93 4.48 3.76 10.15
CA SER A 93 4.26 5.17 9.82
C SER A 93 3.23 5.33 8.69
N LEU A 94 3.25 4.47 7.67
CA LEU A 94 2.29 4.43 6.58
C LEU A 94 0.86 4.22 7.11
N VAL A 95 0.67 3.25 8.01
CA VAL A 95 -0.63 2.99 8.67
C VAL A 95 -1.13 4.23 9.39
N LYS A 96 -0.28 4.88 10.18
CA LYS A 96 -0.64 6.08 10.95
C LYS A 96 -0.99 7.25 10.04
N LYS A 97 -0.19 7.50 9.01
CA LYS A 97 -0.37 8.63 8.08
C LYS A 97 -1.61 8.44 7.21
N ARG A 98 -1.86 7.24 6.68
CA ARG A 98 -3.13 6.90 6.00
C ARG A 98 -4.33 7.05 6.93
N GLY A 99 -4.20 6.62 8.19
CA GLY A 99 -5.24 6.82 9.21
C GLY A 99 -5.58 8.30 9.41
N LYS A 100 -4.56 9.17 9.53
CA LYS A 100 -4.77 10.62 9.61
C LYS A 100 -5.43 11.17 8.36
N LEU A 101 -4.97 10.77 7.16
CA LEU A 101 -5.55 11.23 5.90
C LEU A 101 -7.05 10.93 5.79
N VAL A 102 -7.50 9.78 6.29
CA VAL A 102 -8.90 9.36 6.22
C VAL A 102 -9.75 9.95 7.34
N HIS A 103 -9.20 10.14 8.54
CA HIS A 103 -9.98 10.45 9.75
C HIS A 103 -9.74 11.83 10.35
N ASP A 104 -8.66 12.52 9.99
CA ASP A 104 -8.30 13.84 10.50
C ASP A 104 -8.42 14.88 9.38
N LEU A 105 -9.51 15.65 9.43
CA LEU A 105 -9.80 16.72 8.47
C LEU A 105 -8.69 17.79 8.42
N GLY A 106 -7.93 17.97 9.50
CA GLY A 106 -6.82 18.92 9.55
C GLY A 106 -5.50 18.38 8.98
N TYR A 107 -5.45 17.11 8.58
CA TYR A 107 -4.19 16.54 8.10
C TYR A 107 -3.80 17.03 6.71
N LEU A 108 -4.78 17.34 5.85
CA LEU A 108 -4.51 17.96 4.55
C LEU A 108 -3.85 19.34 4.71
N ASP A 109 -4.30 20.14 5.68
CA ASP A 109 -3.65 21.41 6.02
C ASP A 109 -2.20 21.21 6.48
N GLN A 110 -1.90 20.11 7.18
CA GLN A 110 -0.52 19.78 7.57
C GLN A 110 0.32 19.42 6.34
N LEU A 111 -0.21 18.67 5.38
CA LEU A 111 0.51 18.34 4.15
C LEU A 111 0.72 19.56 3.25
N ASP A 112 -0.13 20.59 3.34
CA ASP A 112 0.01 21.83 2.57
C ASP A 112 0.99 22.83 3.22
N LYS A 113 1.04 22.89 4.56
CA LYS A 113 1.72 23.97 5.29
C LYS A 113 2.97 23.54 6.06
N ASN A 114 3.25 22.26 6.14
CA ASN A 114 4.33 21.72 6.97
C ASN A 114 5.30 20.85 6.16
N ASP A 115 6.38 21.49 5.70
CA ASP A 115 7.45 20.84 4.94
C ASP A 115 8.07 19.63 5.68
N ASP A 116 8.19 19.70 7.02
CA ASP A 116 8.71 18.58 7.81
C ASP A 116 7.77 17.38 7.78
N GLU A 117 6.45 17.61 7.77
CA GLU A 117 5.48 16.51 7.67
C GLU A 117 5.46 15.94 6.26
N VAL A 118 5.54 16.79 5.23
CA VAL A 118 5.69 16.39 3.83
C VAL A 118 6.90 15.48 3.64
N GLU A 119 8.07 15.89 4.16
CA GLU A 119 9.29 15.10 4.02
C GLU A 119 9.19 13.76 4.76
N LYS A 120 8.57 13.73 5.94
CA LYS A 120 8.29 12.46 6.64
C LYS A 120 7.36 11.56 5.85
N VAL A 121 6.33 12.10 5.19
CA VAL A 121 5.44 11.30 4.33
C VAL A 121 6.21 10.79 3.12
N ARG A 122 6.98 11.66 2.43
CA ARG A 122 7.81 11.29 1.28
C ARG A 122 8.79 10.17 1.61
N SER A 123 9.55 10.31 2.70
CA SER A 123 10.46 9.25 3.17
C SER A 123 9.73 7.95 3.47
N THR A 124 8.56 8.02 4.12
CA THR A 124 7.73 6.81 4.37
C THR A 124 7.32 6.13 3.07
N ILE A 125 6.90 6.90 2.07
CA ILE A 125 6.49 6.39 0.76
C ILE A 125 7.67 5.72 0.07
N VAL A 126 8.82 6.39 -0.02
CA VAL A 126 10.03 5.89 -0.67
C VAL A 126 10.52 4.60 -0.03
N ASP A 127 10.49 4.48 1.30
CA ASP A 127 10.87 3.25 1.98
C ASP A 127 9.95 2.08 1.65
N CYS A 128 8.63 2.32 1.64
CA CYS A 128 7.65 1.28 1.28
C CYS A 128 7.81 0.88 -0.20
N TYR A 129 8.03 1.87 -1.06
CA TYR A 129 8.27 1.69 -2.49
C TYR A 129 9.51 0.84 -2.75
N ASN A 130 10.64 1.17 -2.12
CA ASN A 130 11.88 0.39 -2.22
C ASN A 130 11.68 -1.06 -1.78
N TRP A 131 10.85 -1.28 -0.76
CA TRP A 131 10.49 -2.64 -0.35
C TRP A 131 9.63 -3.34 -1.41
N PHE A 132 8.65 -2.68 -2.03
CA PHE A 132 7.87 -3.27 -3.13
C PHE A 132 8.77 -3.71 -4.29
N ASP A 133 9.72 -2.85 -4.70
CA ASP A 133 10.66 -3.15 -5.78
C ASP A 133 11.57 -4.34 -5.45
N SER A 134 12.01 -4.48 -4.20
CA SER A 134 12.78 -5.65 -3.78
C SER A 134 11.99 -6.96 -3.94
N ARG A 135 10.68 -6.96 -3.70
CA ARG A 135 9.83 -8.16 -3.82
C ARG A 135 9.57 -8.55 -5.28
N ARG A 136 9.55 -7.57 -6.18
CA ARG A 136 9.42 -7.81 -7.64
C ARG A 136 10.67 -8.46 -8.23
N GLN A 137 11.85 -8.16 -7.70
CA GLN A 137 13.11 -8.71 -8.20
C GLN A 137 13.35 -10.17 -7.74
N ASP A 138 12.69 -10.58 -6.66
CA ASP A 138 12.78 -11.93 -6.10
C ASP A 138 11.71 -12.92 -6.64
N SER A 139 10.78 -12.44 -7.47
CA SER A 139 9.68 -13.22 -8.11
C SER A 139 10.01 -13.64 -9.53
#